data_AF-A0A9D8K604-F1
#
_entry.id   AF-A0A9D8K604-F1
#
_cell.length_a   1.000
_cell.length_b   1.000
_cell.length_c   1.000
_cell.angle_alpha   90.00
_cell.angle_beta   90.00
_cell.angle_gamma   90.00
#
_symmetry.space_group_name_H-M   'P 1'
#
loop_
_entity.id
_entity.type
_entity.pdbx_description
1 polymer ?
#
loop_
_entity_poly.entity_id
_entity_poly.type
_entity_poly.pdbx_seq_one_letter_code
_entity_poly.pdbx_strand_id
1 'polypeptide(L)'
;MMSSISIADLLEQTNRELAGTDARVYRRVGEHLQRTGAALQNLQDAENSGIPATKALLGKGSFLKQSVASLKRLCKENGIKGYSKLQKDALAKALENHGVTPPPPPLESFSKKELIALVRQLLALP
;
A
#
# COMPACT_ATOMS: atom_id res chain seq x y z
N MET A 1 -3.38 -69.26 9.85
CA MET A 1 -3.61 -69.00 8.42
C MET A 1 -3.08 -67.60 8.13
N MET A 2 -2.02 -67.47 7.33
CA MET A 2 -1.53 -66.15 6.89
C MET A 2 -2.44 -65.70 5.75
N SER A 3 -3.33 -64.75 6.04
CA SER A 3 -4.11 -64.06 5.02
C SER A 3 -3.15 -63.29 4.12
N SER A 4 -2.90 -63.84 2.93
CA SER A 4 -2.12 -63.17 1.89
C SER A 4 -2.84 -61.88 1.50
N ILE A 5 -2.21 -60.75 1.76
CA ILE A 5 -2.68 -59.43 1.32
C ILE A 5 -3.00 -59.48 -0.17
N SER A 6 -4.19 -58.99 -0.53
CA SER A 6 -4.60 -58.90 -1.93
C SER A 6 -3.79 -57.82 -2.64
N ILE A 7 -3.53 -58.02 -3.94
CA ILE A 7 -2.90 -57.00 -4.79
C ILE A 7 -3.70 -55.70 -4.77
N ALA A 8 -5.04 -55.79 -4.66
CA ALA A 8 -5.91 -54.62 -4.52
C ALA A 8 -5.62 -53.85 -3.23
N ASP A 9 -5.49 -54.54 -2.10
CA ASP A 9 -5.18 -53.91 -0.80
C ASP A 9 -3.82 -53.21 -0.82
N LEU A 10 -2.83 -53.80 -1.49
CA LEU A 10 -1.50 -53.21 -1.64
C LEU A 10 -1.55 -51.93 -2.50
N LEU A 11 -2.33 -51.92 -3.58
CA LEU A 11 -2.50 -50.74 -4.43
C LEU A 11 -3.26 -49.62 -3.72
N GLU A 12 -4.28 -49.93 -2.93
CA GLU A 12 -4.98 -48.95 -2.10
C GLU A 12 -4.07 -48.36 -1.02
N GLN A 13 -3.26 -49.20 -0.39
CA GLN A 13 -2.31 -48.77 0.64
C GLN A 13 -1.24 -47.83 0.06
N THR A 14 -0.63 -48.20 -1.06
CA THR A 14 0.38 -47.36 -1.74
C THR A 14 -0.21 -46.02 -2.22
N ASN A 15 -1.42 -46.01 -2.78
CA ASN A 15 -2.09 -44.76 -3.16
C ASN A 15 -2.33 -43.84 -1.96
N ARG A 16 -2.76 -44.41 -0.82
CA ARG A 16 -3.02 -43.66 0.40
C ARG A 16 -1.73 -43.07 1.00
N GLU A 17 -0.64 -43.82 0.93
CA GLU A 17 0.69 -43.33 1.33
C GLU A 17 1.19 -42.20 0.42
N LEU A 18 1.07 -42.36 -0.90
CA LEU A 18 1.49 -41.35 -1.89
C LEU A 18 0.68 -40.04 -1.76
N ALA A 19 -0.66 -40.16 -1.65
CA ALA A 19 -1.52 -39.01 -1.39
C ALA A 19 -1.18 -38.33 -0.05
N GLY A 20 -0.81 -39.12 0.95
CA GLY A 20 -0.37 -38.64 2.26
C GLY A 20 0.96 -37.89 2.22
N THR A 21 1.92 -38.31 1.39
CA THR A 21 3.20 -37.63 1.21
C THR A 21 3.02 -36.31 0.47
N ASP A 22 2.26 -36.31 -0.63
CA ASP A 22 2.03 -35.11 -1.43
C ASP A 22 1.30 -34.03 -0.62
N ALA A 23 0.28 -34.43 0.15
CA ALA A 23 -0.45 -33.51 1.03
C ALA A 23 0.43 -32.87 2.12
N ARG A 24 1.54 -33.53 2.54
CA ARG A 24 2.51 -32.95 3.48
C ARG A 24 3.46 -31.99 2.79
N VAL A 25 3.89 -32.32 1.56
CA VAL A 25 4.75 -31.45 0.76
C VAL A 25 4.04 -30.13 0.47
N TYR A 26 2.80 -30.17 -0.02
CA TYR A 26 2.03 -28.95 -0.29
C TYR A 26 1.76 -28.12 0.97
N ARG A 27 1.50 -28.76 2.12
CA ARG A 27 1.37 -28.04 3.40
C ARG A 27 2.66 -27.32 3.78
N ARG A 28 3.82 -27.97 3.65
CA ARG A 28 5.12 -27.35 3.95
C ARG A 28 5.40 -26.15 3.04
N VAL A 29 5.07 -26.26 1.75
CA VAL A 29 5.19 -25.15 0.79
C VAL A 29 4.25 -24.01 1.17
N GLY A 30 3.00 -24.31 1.52
CA GLY A 30 2.02 -23.34 1.99
C GLY A 30 2.47 -22.59 3.25
N GLU A 31 2.98 -23.31 4.25
CA GLU A 31 3.56 -22.72 5.45
C GLU A 31 4.74 -21.81 5.13
N HIS A 32 5.62 -22.23 4.20
CA HIS A 32 6.75 -21.41 3.81
C HIS A 32 6.28 -20.11 3.16
N LEU A 33 5.37 -20.18 2.19
CA LEU A 33 4.80 -19.01 1.52
C LEU A 33 4.10 -18.07 2.51
N GLN A 34 3.35 -18.59 3.47
CA GLN A 34 2.73 -17.79 4.52
C GLN A 34 3.78 -17.08 5.39
N ARG A 35 4.86 -17.76 5.78
CA ARG A 35 5.96 -17.13 6.53
C ARG A 35 6.64 -16.04 5.71
N THR A 36 6.93 -16.29 4.44
CA THR A 36 7.56 -15.27 3.58
C THR A 36 6.62 -14.08 3.38
N GLY A 37 5.33 -14.33 3.17
CA GLY A 37 4.32 -13.28 3.06
C GLY A 37 4.22 -12.42 4.32
N ALA A 38 4.19 -13.04 5.50
CA ALA A 38 4.18 -12.32 6.78
C ALA A 38 5.46 -11.50 7.00
N ALA A 39 6.63 -12.04 6.62
CA ALA A 39 7.89 -11.30 6.70
C ALA A 39 7.91 -10.07 5.78
N LEU A 40 7.39 -10.20 4.55
CA LEU A 40 7.26 -9.08 3.62
C LEU A 40 6.29 -8.02 4.14
N GLN A 41 5.15 -8.43 4.69
CA GLN A 41 4.18 -7.52 5.28
C GLN A 41 4.80 -6.72 6.44
N ASN A 42 5.54 -7.39 7.34
CA ASN A 42 6.22 -6.72 8.45
C ASN A 42 7.27 -5.69 7.98
N LEU A 43 8.00 -5.98 6.88
CA LEU A 43 8.94 -5.01 6.29
C LEU A 43 8.19 -3.80 5.73
N GLN A 44 7.07 -4.03 5.06
CA GLN A 44 6.25 -2.98 4.48
C GLN A 44 5.59 -2.09 5.55
N ASP A 45 5.15 -2.69 6.65
CA ASP A 45 4.60 -1.97 7.80
C ASP A 45 5.68 -1.18 8.56
N ALA A 46 6.91 -1.69 8.62
CA ALA A 46 8.04 -0.95 9.18
C ALA A 46 8.38 0.30 8.34
N GLU A 47 8.40 0.19 7.02
CA GLU A 47 8.59 1.35 6.12
C GLU A 47 7.42 2.33 6.22
N ASN A 48 6.18 1.83 6.29
CA ASN A 48 4.98 2.65 6.42
C ASN A 48 4.76 3.24 7.82
N SER A 49 5.55 2.88 8.84
CA SER A 49 5.41 3.48 10.17
C SER A 49 6.05 4.89 10.23
N GLY A 50 7.10 5.16 9.45
CA GLY A 50 7.78 6.47 9.40
C GLY A 50 7.24 7.46 8.35
N ILE A 51 6.67 6.97 7.25
CA ILE A 51 6.15 7.78 6.14
C ILE A 51 4.89 8.61 6.48
N PRO A 52 3.91 8.15 7.29
CA PRO A 52 2.70 8.93 7.59
C PRO A 52 3.01 10.08 8.55
N ALA A 53 3.91 9.88 9.52
CA ALA A 53 4.36 10.93 10.43
C ALA A 53 5.09 12.04 9.68
N THR A 54 6.00 11.68 8.76
CA THR A 54 6.72 12.66 7.94
C THR A 54 5.79 13.39 6.97
N LYS A 55 4.82 12.73 6.32
CA LYS A 55 3.80 13.41 5.50
C LYS A 55 2.91 14.35 6.31
N ALA A 56 2.61 14.02 7.57
CA ALA A 56 1.86 14.90 8.46
C ALA A 56 2.61 16.20 8.79
N LEU A 57 3.96 16.19 8.82
CA LEU A 57 4.78 17.38 9.06
C LEU A 57 4.64 18.43 7.95
N LEU A 58 4.42 18.01 6.70
CA LEU A 58 4.19 18.96 5.60
C LEU A 58 2.83 19.68 5.71
N GLY A 59 1.94 19.22 6.60
CA GLY A 59 0.65 19.82 6.86
C GLY A 59 -0.39 19.60 5.74
N LYS A 60 -1.61 20.11 5.98
CA LYS A 60 -2.66 20.14 4.96
C LYS A 60 -2.26 21.17 3.90
N GLY A 61 -2.03 20.71 2.67
CA GLY A 61 -1.72 21.63 1.58
C GLY A 61 -2.91 22.51 1.21
N SER A 62 -2.70 23.36 0.21
CA SER A 62 -3.76 24.19 -0.37
C SER A 62 -3.77 23.98 -1.87
N PHE A 63 -4.96 23.76 -2.45
CA PHE A 63 -5.14 23.67 -3.89
C PHE A 63 -4.66 24.93 -4.63
N LEU A 64 -4.77 26.10 -3.99
CA LEU A 64 -4.33 27.37 -4.56
C LEU A 64 -2.80 27.45 -4.73
N LYS A 65 -2.04 26.73 -3.91
CA LYS A 65 -0.58 26.66 -4.02
C LYS A 65 -0.10 25.70 -5.11
N GLN A 66 -0.99 24.89 -5.69
CA GLN A 66 -0.64 23.95 -6.74
C GLN A 66 -0.70 24.56 -8.15
N SER A 67 0.01 23.94 -9.09
CA SER A 67 -0.08 24.30 -10.50
C SER A 67 -1.41 23.83 -11.10
N VAL A 68 -1.86 24.51 -12.16
CA VAL A 68 -3.09 24.14 -12.89
C VAL A 68 -3.00 22.72 -13.46
N ALA A 69 -1.80 22.29 -13.85
CA ALA A 69 -1.55 20.92 -14.33
C ALA A 69 -1.80 19.88 -13.23
N SER A 70 -1.30 20.10 -12.00
CA SER A 70 -1.55 19.21 -10.86
C SER A 70 -3.03 19.17 -10.50
N LEU A 71 -3.72 20.32 -10.48
CA LEU A 71 -5.16 20.38 -10.20
C LEU A 71 -5.97 19.58 -11.24
N LYS A 72 -5.64 19.67 -12.54
CA LYS A 72 -6.30 18.87 -13.57
C LYS A 72 -6.04 17.37 -13.44
N ARG A 73 -4.83 16.97 -13.01
CA ARG A 73 -4.51 15.57 -12.72
C ARG A 73 -5.35 15.06 -11.55
N LEU A 74 -5.44 15.82 -10.47
CA LEU A 74 -6.28 15.48 -9.31
C LEU A 74 -7.75 15.36 -9.69
N CYS A 75 -8.28 16.27 -10.53
CA CYS A 75 -9.65 16.15 -11.02
C CYS A 75 -9.86 14.86 -11.81
N LYS A 76 -8.88 14.46 -12.64
CA LYS A 76 -8.93 13.20 -13.40
C LYS A 76 -8.89 11.98 -12.47
N GLU A 77 -7.98 11.96 -11.50
CA GLU A 77 -7.81 10.86 -10.54
C GLU A 77 -9.05 10.67 -9.66
N ASN A 78 -9.74 11.76 -9.31
CA ASN A 78 -10.97 11.73 -8.53
C ASN A 78 -12.24 11.63 -9.41
N GLY A 79 -12.10 11.38 -10.72
CA GLY A 79 -13.23 11.15 -11.63
C GLY A 79 -14.14 12.37 -11.87
N ILE A 80 -13.67 13.57 -11.56
CA ILE A 80 -14.41 14.82 -11.78
C ILE A 80 -14.52 15.06 -13.29
N LYS A 81 -15.70 15.44 -13.78
CA LYS A 81 -15.96 15.71 -15.21
C LYS A 81 -16.06 17.22 -15.46
N GLY A 82 -15.81 17.66 -16.69
CA GLY A 82 -15.95 19.08 -17.08
C GLY A 82 -14.80 20.00 -16.63
N TYR A 83 -13.75 19.46 -16.02
CA TYR A 83 -12.63 20.25 -15.47
C TYR A 83 -11.72 20.89 -16.53
N SER A 84 -11.73 20.42 -17.78
CA SER A 84 -10.76 20.82 -18.81
C SER A 84 -10.76 22.31 -19.13
N LYS A 85 -11.94 22.97 -19.01
CA LYS A 85 -12.15 24.40 -19.29
C LYS A 85 -12.19 25.26 -18.01
N LEU A 86 -12.11 24.67 -16.82
CA LEU A 86 -12.19 25.40 -15.56
C LEU A 86 -10.88 26.16 -15.28
N GLN A 87 -11.03 27.38 -14.75
CA GLN A 87 -9.91 28.17 -14.25
C GLN A 87 -9.44 27.64 -12.89
N LYS A 88 -8.25 28.08 -12.44
CA LYS A 88 -7.58 27.57 -11.23
C LYS A 88 -8.48 27.57 -9.99
N ASP A 89 -9.19 28.66 -9.73
CA ASP A 89 -10.06 28.78 -8.56
C ASP A 89 -11.28 27.85 -8.67
N ALA A 90 -11.83 27.70 -9.86
CA ALA A 90 -12.95 26.79 -10.13
C ALA A 90 -12.52 25.32 -10.01
N LEU A 91 -11.28 24.97 -10.41
CA LEU A 91 -10.71 23.65 -10.19
C LEU A 91 -10.52 23.34 -8.70
N ALA A 92 -9.98 24.29 -7.93
CA ALA A 92 -9.82 24.14 -6.49
C ALA A 92 -11.18 23.93 -5.79
N LYS A 93 -12.18 24.76 -6.11
CA LYS A 93 -13.54 24.59 -5.59
C LYS A 93 -14.17 23.26 -5.99
N ALA A 94 -13.95 22.80 -7.22
CA ALA A 94 -14.47 21.50 -7.65
C ALA A 94 -13.86 20.36 -6.81
N LEU A 95 -12.55 20.40 -6.55
CA LEU A 95 -11.87 19.42 -5.71
C LEU A 95 -12.38 19.46 -4.26
N GLU A 96 -12.56 20.65 -3.70
CA GLU A 96 -13.13 20.84 -2.36
C GLU A 96 -14.57 20.30 -2.26
N ASN A 97 -15.42 20.62 -3.24
CA ASN A 97 -16.80 20.16 -3.29
C ASN A 97 -16.91 18.63 -3.42
N HIS A 98 -15.93 17.99 -4.06
CA HIS A 98 -15.83 16.54 -4.16
C HIS A 98 -15.16 15.89 -2.95
N GLY A 99 -14.86 16.66 -1.89
CA GLY A 99 -14.26 16.14 -0.65
C GLY A 99 -12.81 15.68 -0.81
N VAL A 100 -12.14 16.10 -1.89
CA VAL A 100 -10.74 15.75 -2.12
C VAL A 100 -9.89 16.50 -1.11
N THR A 101 -9.05 15.79 -0.36
CA THR A 101 -8.09 16.43 0.54
C THR A 101 -6.94 17.03 -0.27
N PRO A 102 -6.57 18.30 -0.05
CA PRO A 102 -5.47 18.91 -0.78
C PRO A 102 -4.16 18.17 -0.50
N PRO A 103 -3.41 17.78 -1.54
CA PRO A 103 -2.12 17.13 -1.33
C PRO A 103 -1.20 18.08 -0.57
N PRO A 104 -0.29 17.54 0.27
CA PRO A 104 0.70 18.34 0.97
C PRO A 104 1.50 19.19 -0.05
N PRO A 105 1.93 20.39 0.37
CA PRO A 105 2.69 21.27 -0.50
C PRO A 105 4.02 20.62 -0.91
N PRO A 106 4.51 20.87 -2.14
CA PRO A 106 5.78 20.34 -2.60
C PRO A 106 6.94 20.95 -1.79
N LEU A 107 8.02 20.19 -1.59
CA LEU A 107 9.17 20.62 -0.78
C LEU A 107 9.84 21.89 -1.34
N GLU A 108 9.81 22.04 -2.65
CA GLU A 108 10.37 23.17 -3.40
C GLU A 108 9.60 24.48 -3.16
N SER A 109 8.37 24.40 -2.64
CA SER A 109 7.57 25.59 -2.32
C SER A 109 7.91 26.22 -0.97
N PHE A 110 8.66 25.53 -0.12
CA PHE A 110 9.07 26.05 1.19
C PHE A 110 10.30 26.93 1.06
N SER A 111 10.29 28.05 1.77
CA SER A 111 11.48 28.87 1.95
C SER A 111 12.54 28.14 2.80
N LYS A 112 13.80 28.57 2.68
CA LYS A 112 14.89 28.04 3.51
C LYS A 112 14.57 28.09 5.01
N LYS A 113 13.90 29.14 5.48
CA LYS A 113 13.51 29.28 6.89
C LYS A 113 12.49 28.23 7.31
N GLU A 114 11.49 27.98 6.46
CA GLU A 114 10.44 26.99 6.73
C GLU A 114 10.99 25.56 6.67
N LEU A 115 11.89 25.26 5.72
CA LEU A 115 12.58 23.98 5.67
C LEU A 115 13.42 23.72 6.93
N ILE A 116 14.17 24.72 7.41
CA ILE A 116 14.94 24.60 8.65
C ILE A 116 14.02 24.35 9.84
N ALA A 117 12.85 25.01 9.91
CA ALA A 117 11.88 24.79 10.97
C ALA A 117 11.31 23.35 10.94
N LEU A 118 10.95 22.85 9.76
CA LEU A 118 10.49 21.47 9.57
C LEU A 118 11.54 20.44 10.00
N VAL A 119 12.80 20.64 9.62
CA VAL A 119 13.90 19.73 9.99
C VAL A 119 14.12 19.76 11.50
N ARG A 120 14.07 20.93 12.15
CA ARG A 120 14.16 21.03 13.61
C ARG A 120 13.03 20.28 14.31
N GLN A 121 11.82 20.38 13.78
CA GLN A 121 10.65 19.66 14.32
C GLN A 121 10.80 18.15 14.13
N LEU A 122 11.36 17.70 12.99
CA LEU A 122 11.65 16.30 12.72
C LEU A 122 12.69 15.72 13.70
N LEU A 123 13.73 16.49 14.01
CA LEU A 123 14.78 16.08 14.97
C LEU A 123 14.35 16.19 16.44
N ALA A 124 13.23 16.87 16.73
CA ALA A 124 12.66 17.02 18.07
C ALA A 124 11.54 16.01 18.36
N LEU A 125 11.19 15.14 17.41
CA LEU A 125 10.30 14.01 17.66
C LEU A 125 11.06 12.94 18.47
N PRO A 126 10.48 12.44 19.58
CA PRO A 126 11.12 11.44 20.45
C PRO A 126 11.30 10.08 19.78
#